data_AF-A0A7X3VKC7-F1
#
_entry.id   AF-A0A7X3VKC7-F1
#
_cell.length_a   1.000
_cell.length_b   1.000
_cell.length_c   1.000
_cell.angle_alpha   90.00
_cell.angle_beta   90.00
_cell.angle_gamma   90.00
#
_symmetry.space_group_name_H-M   'P 1'
#
loop_
_entity.id
_entity.type
_entity.pdbx_description
1 polymer ?
#
loop_
_entity_poly.entity_id
_entity_poly.type
_entity_poly.pdbx_seq_one_letter_code
_entity_poly.pdbx_strand_id
1 'polypeptide(L)'
;MEPKKIPQTDSIQELAEFWDTNDLTDFEDQLEEVHDHVFQPGVTVPLTPKDAKIVNAIAKARGISPRALIHEWISEHIEGLSKPAAES
;
A
#
# COMPACT_ATOMS: atom_id res chain seq x y z
N MET A 1 9.25 38.61 -8.21
CA MET A 1 9.09 37.89 -6.93
C MET A 1 9.96 36.66 -7.03
N GLU A 2 10.76 36.35 -6.02
CA GLU A 2 11.58 35.14 -6.01
C GLU A 2 10.67 33.90 -5.97
N PRO A 3 10.96 32.84 -6.74
CA PRO A 3 10.17 31.61 -6.69
C PRO A 3 10.34 30.97 -5.31
N LYS A 4 9.22 30.72 -4.63
CA LYS A 4 9.20 29.90 -3.42
C LYS A 4 9.64 28.48 -3.79
N LYS A 5 10.46 27.85 -2.96
CA LYS A 5 10.92 26.47 -3.15
C LYS A 5 10.24 25.53 -2.18
N ILE A 6 9.96 24.31 -2.61
CA ILE A 6 9.48 23.26 -1.71
C ILE A 6 10.61 22.92 -0.71
N PRO A 7 10.35 22.93 0.61
CA PRO A 7 11.35 22.63 1.62
C PRO A 7 11.86 21.17 1.49
N GLN A 8 13.18 21.00 1.60
CA GLN A 8 13.83 19.69 1.61
C GLN A 8 13.94 19.22 3.07
N THR A 9 12.93 18.51 3.56
CA THR A 9 12.82 18.06 4.95
C THR A 9 12.15 16.68 5.01
N ASP A 10 12.56 15.87 5.99
CA ASP A 10 11.92 14.59 6.30
C ASP A 10 10.82 14.74 7.37
N SER A 11 10.54 15.97 7.82
CA SER A 11 9.53 16.27 8.83
C SER A 11 8.13 16.41 8.21
N ILE A 12 7.25 15.45 8.51
CA ILE A 12 5.84 15.50 8.10
C ILE A 12 5.15 16.78 8.61
N GLN A 13 5.49 17.21 9.83
CA GLN A 13 4.89 18.40 10.44
C GLN A 13 5.26 19.68 9.68
N GLU A 14 6.53 19.81 9.28
CA GLU A 14 7.02 20.96 8.53
C GLU A 14 6.41 21.04 7.13
N LEU A 15 6.26 19.89 6.47
CA LEU A 15 5.56 19.80 5.18
C LEU A 15 4.08 20.18 5.31
N ALA A 16 3.40 19.75 6.39
CA ALA A 16 2.00 20.11 6.62
C ALA A 16 1.83 21.62 6.82
N GLU A 17 2.66 22.25 7.66
CA GLU A 17 2.63 23.70 7.89
C GLU A 17 2.93 24.51 6.61
N PHE A 18 3.81 23.99 5.76
CA PHE A 18 4.07 24.59 4.45
C PHE A 18 2.83 24.55 3.55
N TRP A 19 2.18 23.39 3.41
CA TRP A 19 1.00 23.24 2.55
C TRP A 19 -0.27 23.90 3.08
N ASP A 20 -0.35 24.20 4.38
CA ASP A 20 -1.46 24.99 4.96
C ASP A 20 -1.53 26.42 4.38
N THR A 21 -0.41 26.94 3.87
CA THR A 21 -0.30 28.34 3.40
C THR A 21 0.14 28.50 1.94
N ASN A 22 0.44 27.40 1.24
CA ASN A 22 0.93 27.42 -0.13
C ASN A 22 0.08 26.50 -1.00
N ASP A 23 -0.29 26.96 -2.19
CA ASP A 23 -1.07 26.17 -3.15
C ASP A 23 -0.13 25.25 -3.96
N LEU A 24 -0.56 24.02 -4.24
CA LEU A 24 0.23 23.06 -5.02
C LEU A 24 0.50 23.56 -6.45
N THR A 25 -0.45 24.30 -7.03
CA THR A 25 -0.34 24.83 -8.40
C THR A 25 0.78 25.86 -8.56
N ASP A 26 1.24 26.48 -7.47
CA ASP A 26 2.37 27.43 -7.48
C ASP A 26 3.74 26.75 -7.69
N PHE A 27 3.80 25.41 -7.66
CA PHE A 27 5.03 24.63 -7.71
C PHE A 27 5.05 23.59 -8.85
N GLU A 28 4.17 23.70 -9.84
CA GLU A 28 4.09 22.74 -10.96
C GLU A 28 5.45 22.52 -11.68
N ASP A 29 6.30 23.54 -11.74
CA ASP A 29 7.65 23.51 -12.31
C ASP A 29 8.67 22.72 -11.46
N GLN A 30 8.34 22.46 -10.20
CA GLN A 30 9.15 21.72 -9.23
C GLN A 30 8.65 20.29 -8.99
N LEU A 31 7.51 19.90 -9.57
CA LEU A 31 6.94 18.56 -9.45
C LEU A 31 7.47 17.65 -10.57
N GLU A 32 7.70 16.37 -10.23
CA GLU A 32 8.03 15.33 -11.20
C GLU A 32 6.80 14.44 -11.43
N GLU A 33 6.42 14.24 -12.70
CA GLU A 33 5.34 13.33 -13.06
C GLU A 33 5.79 11.89 -12.85
N VAL A 34 5.14 11.19 -11.91
CA VAL A 34 5.39 9.77 -11.68
C VAL A 34 4.52 8.95 -12.65
N HIS A 35 5.15 8.38 -13.67
CA HIS A 35 4.49 7.52 -14.66
C HIS A 35 4.23 6.09 -14.14
N ASP A 36 4.90 5.69 -13.06
CA ASP A 36 4.67 4.40 -12.43
C ASP A 36 3.35 4.39 -11.64
N HIS A 37 2.70 3.23 -11.59
CA HIS A 37 1.51 3.05 -10.76
C HIS A 37 1.88 3.10 -9.27
N VAL A 38 1.82 4.30 -8.68
CA VAL A 38 2.01 4.52 -7.24
C VAL A 38 0.92 3.81 -6.43
N PHE A 39 -0.29 3.71 -7.01
CA PHE A 39 -1.41 2.95 -6.46
C PHE A 39 -1.62 1.66 -7.27
N GLN A 40 -1.27 0.52 -6.69
CA GLN A 40 -1.59 -0.77 -7.28
C GLN A 40 -3.08 -1.10 -7.06
N PRO A 41 -3.80 -1.62 -8.07
CA PRO A 41 -5.17 -2.05 -7.89
C PRO A 41 -5.23 -3.17 -6.85
N GLY A 42 -5.91 -2.91 -5.74
CA GLY A 42 -6.15 -3.88 -4.67
C GLY A 42 -7.64 -4.10 -4.47
N VAL A 43 -8.01 -5.29 -3.99
CA VAL A 43 -9.36 -5.56 -3.50
C VAL A 43 -9.36 -5.51 -1.98
N THR A 44 -10.35 -4.84 -1.41
CA THR A 44 -10.61 -4.88 0.04
C THR A 44 -11.59 -6.00 0.31
N VAL A 45 -11.13 -7.03 1.00
CA VAL A 45 -11.97 -8.15 1.44
C VAL A 45 -12.25 -7.99 2.94
N PRO A 46 -13.46 -7.59 3.35
CA PRO A 46 -13.80 -7.52 4.76
C PRO A 46 -13.81 -8.93 5.36
N LEU A 47 -13.06 -9.11 6.44
CA LEU A 47 -13.06 -10.35 7.22
C LEU A 47 -14.03 -10.22 8.40
N THR A 48 -14.61 -11.35 8.82
CA THR A 48 -15.32 -11.35 10.09
C THR A 48 -14.35 -11.09 11.25
N PRO A 49 -14.81 -10.56 12.40
CA PRO A 49 -13.93 -10.34 13.55
C PRO A 49 -13.22 -11.60 14.04
N LYS A 50 -13.85 -12.77 13.86
CA LYS A 50 -13.26 -14.08 14.19
C LYS A 50 -12.10 -14.40 13.25
N ASP A 51 -12.31 -14.28 11.94
CA ASP A 51 -11.30 -14.62 10.95
C ASP A 51 -10.12 -13.64 11.01
N ALA A 52 -10.39 -12.35 11.19
CA ALA A 52 -9.34 -11.35 11.37
C ALA A 52 -8.43 -11.66 12.59
N LYS A 53 -9.01 -12.12 13.72
CA LYS A 53 -8.21 -12.54 14.88
C LYS A 53 -7.32 -13.75 14.56
N ILE A 54 -7.85 -14.73 13.83
CA ILE A 54 -7.11 -15.94 13.44
C ILE A 54 -5.95 -15.58 12.50
N VAL A 55 -6.22 -14.78 11.45
CA VAL A 55 -5.19 -14.31 10.51
C VAL A 55 -4.09 -13.57 11.26
N ASN A 56 -4.45 -12.63 12.14
CA ASN A 56 -3.46 -11.88 12.93
C ASN A 56 -2.61 -12.78 13.83
N ALA A 57 -3.22 -13.78 14.48
CA ALA A 57 -2.50 -14.70 15.33
C ALA A 57 -1.48 -15.54 14.54
N ILE A 58 -1.88 -16.06 13.37
CA ILE A 58 -1.01 -16.86 12.51
C ILE A 58 0.12 -16.00 11.92
N ALA A 59 -0.22 -14.80 11.42
CA ALA A 59 0.75 -13.87 10.84
C ALA A 59 1.81 -13.47 11.88
N LYS A 60 1.38 -13.17 13.11
CA LYS A 60 2.28 -12.86 14.23
C LYS A 60 3.17 -14.05 14.59
N ALA A 61 2.63 -15.26 14.66
CA ALA A 61 3.41 -16.45 14.95
C ALA A 61 4.47 -16.75 13.87
N ARG A 62 4.17 -16.39 12.60
CA ARG A 62 5.09 -16.53 11.46
C ARG A 62 6.03 -15.32 11.25
N GLY A 63 5.85 -14.22 11.99
CA GLY A 63 6.65 -13.00 11.84
C GLY A 63 6.41 -12.24 10.53
N ILE A 64 5.24 -12.42 9.89
CA ILE A 64 4.86 -11.76 8.63
C ILE A 64 3.64 -10.86 8.82
N SER A 65 3.37 -9.99 7.85
CA SER A 65 2.16 -9.16 7.88
C SER A 65 0.91 -10.00 7.59
N PRO A 66 -0.27 -9.65 8.15
CA PRO A 66 -1.55 -10.27 7.80
C PRO A 66 -1.83 -10.24 6.30
N ARG A 67 -1.44 -9.16 5.62
CA ARG A 67 -1.56 -9.00 4.16
C ARG A 67 -0.72 -10.04 3.41
N ALA A 68 0.53 -10.25 3.83
CA ALA A 68 1.41 -11.25 3.22
C ALA A 68 0.86 -12.66 3.40
N LEU A 69 0.35 -12.99 4.60
CA LEU A 69 -0.27 -14.29 4.87
C LEU A 69 -1.51 -14.54 4.00
N ILE A 70 -2.40 -13.55 3.88
CA ILE A 70 -3.60 -13.66 3.03
C ILE A 70 -3.20 -13.85 1.56
N HIS A 71 -2.20 -13.09 1.10
CA HIS A 71 -1.70 -13.22 -0.26
C HIS A 71 -1.13 -14.62 -0.53
N GLU A 72 -0.30 -15.15 0.37
CA GLU A 72 0.26 -16.51 0.30
C GLU A 72 -0.86 -17.56 0.13
N TRP A 73 -1.88 -17.54 1.01
CA TRP A 73 -3.00 -18.50 0.92
C TRP A 73 -3.82 -18.37 -0.36
N ILE A 74 -4.06 -17.14 -0.85
CA ILE A 74 -4.77 -16.93 -2.12
C ILE A 74 -3.95 -17.49 -3.27
N SER A 75 -2.64 -17.22 -3.31
CA SER A 75 -1.73 -17.76 -4.33
C SER A 75 -1.71 -19.28 -4.32
N GLU A 76 -1.53 -19.90 -3.15
CA GLU A 76 -1.56 -21.36 -2.99
C GLU A 76 -2.88 -21.97 -3.48
N HIS A 77 -4.02 -21.33 -3.16
CA HIS A 77 -5.33 -21.80 -3.60
C HIS A 77 -5.50 -21.69 -5.12
N ILE A 78 -5.07 -20.58 -5.73
CA ILE A 78 -5.13 -20.38 -7.18
C ILE A 78 -4.23 -21.40 -7.90
N GLU A 79 -3.01 -21.62 -7.42
CA GLU A 79 -2.11 -22.63 -7.97
C GLU A 79 -2.71 -24.04 -7.88
N GLY A 80 -3.32 -24.37 -6.74
CA GLY A 80 -4.02 -25.64 -6.53
C GLY A 80 -5.20 -25.84 -7.48
N LEU A 81 -5.96 -24.77 -7.79
CA LEU A 81 -7.04 -24.80 -8.78
C LEU A 81 -6.53 -24.96 -10.22
N SER A 82 -5.29 -24.55 -10.51
CA SER A 82 -4.70 -24.63 -11.85
C SER A 82 -4.16 -26.02 -12.21
N LYS A 83 -3.94 -26.91 -11.23
CA LYS A 83 -3.47 -28.29 -11.46
C LYS A 83 -4.66 -29.18 -11.87
N PRO A 84 -4.72 -29.68 -13.12
CA PRO A 84 -5.84 -30.52 -13.53
C PRO A 84 -5.81 -31.86 -12.79
N ALA A 85 -6.99 -32.35 -12.43
CA ALA A 85 -7.25 -33.72 -11.98
C ALA A 85 -6.95 -34.72 -13.11
N ALA A 86 -5.67 -34.91 -13.40
CA ALA A 86 -5.14 -35.90 -14.32
C ALA A 86 -4.19 -36.83 -13.57
N GLU A 87 -4.74 -37.56 -12.60
CA GLU A 87 -4.16 -38.80 -12.06
C GLU A 87 -5.21 -39.45 -11.14
N SER A 88 -6.15 -40.20 -11.74
CA SER A 88 -6.75 -41.45 -11.22
C SER A 88 -7.80 -41.97 -12.21
#